data_AF-A0A815T9G7-F1
#
_entry.id   AF-A0A815T9G7-F1
#
_cell.length_a   1.000
_cell.length_b   1.000
_cell.length_c   1.000
_cell.angle_alpha   90.00
_cell.angle_beta   90.00
_cell.angle_gamma   90.00
#
_symmetry.space_group_name_H-M   'P 1'
#
loop_
_entity.id
_entity.type
_entity.pdbx_description
1 polymer ?
#
loop_
_entity_poly.entity_id
_entity_poly.type
_entity_poly.pdbx_seq_one_letter_code
_entity_poly.pdbx_strand_id
1 'polypeptide(L)'
;FRLKPLIIGTVTEEALSYIYEAWSEPVSNILYSVLSFFTFNVNAFKTLKRFPPDKSGDQRSLLSSIATEWVFACSTRVFARKTPSYSYVFGYPLDFDAWENMSYCNNHACHAVELPFLFETAWPNTTDTGRWLSKSMATYWTNFAKTQDPNKPEIVPVEWPRTIIGNEKYIYFQNPIQIEADSMKDDCDFWDTIGYKVHDF
;
A
#
# COMPACT_ATOMS: atom_id res chain seq x y z
N PHE A 1 24.25 7.56 9.91
CA PHE A 1 24.05 7.81 8.46
C PHE A 1 23.18 9.05 8.29
N ARG A 2 23.44 9.91 7.29
CA ARG A 2 22.57 11.06 6.98
C ARG A 2 21.41 10.56 6.13
N LEU A 3 20.18 10.68 6.64
CA LEU A 3 18.99 10.32 5.88
C LEU A 3 18.84 11.27 4.68
N LYS A 4 18.65 10.70 3.49
CA LYS A 4 18.38 11.44 2.25
C LYS A 4 16.86 11.58 2.05
N PRO A 5 16.40 12.53 1.23
CA PRO A 5 15.02 12.53 0.79
C PRO A 5 14.66 11.19 0.14
N LEU A 6 13.39 10.77 0.26
CA LEU A 6 12.91 9.54 -0.35
C LEU A 6 11.51 9.71 -0.97
N ILE A 7 11.24 8.91 -2.01
CA ILE A 7 9.88 8.53 -2.38
C ILE A 7 9.61 7.19 -1.71
N ILE A 8 8.42 7.02 -1.14
CA ILE A 8 7.98 5.76 -0.53
C ILE A 8 6.48 5.64 -0.63
N GLY A 9 5.95 4.43 -0.68
CA GLY A 9 4.53 4.22 -0.77
C GLY A 9 4.16 2.76 -0.76
N THR A 10 2.88 2.52 -0.99
CA THR A 10 2.26 1.20 -1.04
C THR A 10 1.25 1.14 -2.17
N VAL A 11 0.73 -0.06 -2.45
CA VAL A 11 -0.52 -0.23 -3.19
C VAL A 11 -1.72 -0.28 -2.23
N THR A 12 -2.96 -0.24 -2.73
CA THR A 12 -4.17 -0.26 -1.89
C THR A 12 -4.46 -1.62 -1.26
N GLU A 13 -4.08 -2.73 -1.91
CA GLU A 13 -4.37 -4.10 -1.44
C GLU A 13 -3.12 -4.98 -1.35
N GLU A 14 -2.08 -4.48 -0.67
CA GLU A 14 -0.76 -5.12 -0.53
C GLU A 14 -0.83 -6.60 -0.15
N ALA A 15 -1.67 -6.95 0.83
CA ALA A 15 -1.68 -8.31 1.36
C ALA A 15 -2.67 -9.26 0.65
N LEU A 16 -3.46 -8.79 -0.33
CA LEU A 16 -4.56 -9.59 -0.90
C LEU A 16 -4.06 -10.90 -1.51
N SER A 17 -3.04 -10.84 -2.37
CA SER A 17 -2.46 -12.04 -2.97
C SER A 17 -1.90 -13.00 -1.93
N TYR A 18 -1.13 -12.50 -0.97
CA TYR A 18 -0.52 -13.31 0.08
C TYR A 18 -1.53 -14.07 0.93
N ILE A 19 -2.65 -13.44 1.29
CA ILE A 19 -3.69 -14.12 2.08
C ILE A 19 -4.40 -15.17 1.23
N TYR A 20 -4.79 -14.85 -0.01
CA TYR A 20 -5.53 -15.81 -0.84
C TYR A 20 -4.66 -16.96 -1.36
N GLU A 21 -3.35 -16.77 -1.47
CA GLU A 21 -2.39 -17.84 -1.77
C GLU A 21 -2.16 -18.75 -0.55
N ALA A 22 -2.05 -18.18 0.65
CA ALA A 22 -1.86 -18.94 1.87
C ALA A 22 -3.12 -19.75 2.30
N TRP A 23 -4.31 -19.25 1.97
CA TRP A 23 -5.58 -19.91 2.31
C TRP A 23 -6.50 -20.03 1.09
N SER A 24 -6.49 -21.21 0.46
CA SER A 24 -7.39 -21.54 -0.66
C SER A 24 -8.86 -21.63 -0.24
N GLU A 25 -9.12 -22.03 1.01
CA GLU A 25 -10.45 -22.16 1.60
C GLU A 25 -10.83 -20.96 2.48
N PRO A 26 -12.15 -20.69 2.68
CA PRO A 26 -12.61 -19.66 3.59
C PRO A 26 -12.00 -19.75 4.99
N VAL A 27 -11.56 -18.61 5.52
CA VAL A 27 -11.04 -18.54 6.90
C VAL A 27 -12.20 -18.32 7.87
N SER A 28 -12.50 -19.30 8.70
CA SER A 28 -13.57 -19.17 9.71
C SER A 28 -13.22 -18.15 10.82
N ASN A 29 -14.23 -17.67 11.54
CA ASN A 29 -14.05 -16.76 12.69
C ASN A 29 -13.17 -17.36 13.80
N ILE A 30 -13.24 -18.68 14.00
CA ILE A 30 -12.40 -19.39 14.97
C ILE A 30 -10.94 -19.36 14.50
N LEU A 31 -10.69 -19.72 13.23
CA LEU A 31 -9.34 -19.71 12.68
C LEU A 31 -8.75 -18.30 12.66
N TYR A 32 -9.53 -17.29 12.26
CA TYR A 32 -9.13 -15.88 12.35
C TYR A 32 -8.72 -15.46 13.77
N SER A 33 -9.49 -15.88 14.78
CA SER A 33 -9.16 -15.61 16.18
C SER A 33 -7.83 -16.28 16.57
N VAL A 34 -7.64 -17.56 16.22
CA VAL A 34 -6.38 -18.29 16.47
C VAL A 34 -5.19 -17.62 15.79
N LEU A 35 -5.33 -17.22 14.52
CA LEU A 35 -4.29 -16.49 13.78
C LEU A 35 -3.95 -15.15 14.46
N SER A 36 -4.96 -14.44 14.98
CA SER A 36 -4.73 -13.20 15.73
C SER A 36 -3.92 -13.43 17.02
N PHE A 37 -4.23 -14.49 17.78
CA PHE A 37 -3.45 -14.86 18.97
C PHE A 37 -2.01 -15.26 18.64
N PHE A 38 -1.83 -16.03 17.57
CA PHE A 38 -0.50 -16.43 17.11
C PHE A 38 0.35 -15.22 16.66
N THR A 39 -0.24 -14.33 15.86
CA THR A 39 0.48 -13.19 15.28
C THR A 39 0.75 -12.10 16.31
N PHE A 40 -0.26 -11.70 17.08
CA PHE A 40 -0.19 -10.51 17.94
C PHE A 40 0.03 -10.82 19.42
N ASN A 41 0.02 -12.10 19.83
CA ASN A 41 0.30 -12.55 21.19
C ASN A 41 -0.50 -11.75 22.24
N VAL A 42 0.16 -11.05 23.17
CA VAL A 42 -0.48 -10.25 24.23
C VAL A 42 -1.38 -9.13 23.70
N ASN A 43 -1.19 -8.70 22.45
CA ASN A 43 -2.01 -7.66 21.80
C ASN A 43 -3.21 -8.23 21.04
N ALA A 44 -3.36 -9.55 20.94
CA ALA A 44 -4.42 -10.18 20.15
C ALA A 44 -5.83 -9.74 20.56
N PHE A 45 -6.13 -9.61 21.85
CA PHE A 45 -7.42 -9.10 22.31
C PHE A 45 -7.69 -7.66 21.87
N LYS A 46 -6.65 -6.79 21.84
CA LYS A 46 -6.79 -5.42 21.34
C LYS A 46 -7.04 -5.42 19.84
N THR A 47 -6.31 -6.25 19.09
CA THR A 47 -6.48 -6.41 17.65
C THR A 47 -7.88 -6.93 17.31
N LEU A 48 -8.34 -8.01 17.96
CA LEU A 48 -9.68 -8.56 17.75
C LEU A 48 -10.80 -7.58 18.14
N LYS A 49 -10.54 -6.67 19.09
CA LYS A 49 -11.48 -5.61 19.44
C LYS A 49 -11.53 -4.51 18.37
N ARG A 50 -10.38 -4.13 17.79
CA ARG A 50 -10.30 -3.13 16.72
C ARG A 50 -10.86 -3.67 15.40
N PHE A 51 -10.52 -4.92 15.09
CA PHE A 51 -10.90 -5.63 13.87
C PHE A 51 -11.68 -6.91 14.23
N PRO A 52 -12.96 -6.80 14.62
CA PRO A 52 -13.77 -7.98 14.91
C PRO A 52 -14.02 -8.79 13.64
N PRO A 53 -14.16 -10.14 13.75
CA PRO A 53 -14.57 -10.96 12.63
C PRO A 53 -15.87 -10.43 12.03
N ASP A 54 -15.95 -10.41 10.70
CA ASP A 54 -17.17 -10.00 10.01
C ASP A 54 -18.21 -11.13 9.99
N LYS A 55 -19.37 -10.86 9.37
CA LYS A 55 -20.48 -11.82 9.25
C LYS A 55 -20.44 -12.64 7.95
N SER A 56 -19.40 -12.50 7.13
CA SER A 56 -19.32 -13.16 5.82
C SER A 56 -19.09 -14.67 5.93
N GLY A 57 -18.51 -15.13 7.04
CA GLY A 57 -18.06 -16.51 7.21
C GLY A 57 -16.68 -16.80 6.57
N ASP A 58 -16.09 -15.83 5.86
CA ASP A 58 -14.75 -15.90 5.28
C ASP A 58 -13.93 -14.65 5.63
N GLN A 59 -12.98 -14.81 6.55
CA GLN A 59 -12.18 -13.71 7.07
C GLN A 59 -10.95 -13.37 6.21
N ARG A 60 -10.79 -13.95 5.01
CA ARG A 60 -9.63 -13.65 4.14
C ARG A 60 -9.55 -12.18 3.75
N SER A 61 -10.68 -11.54 3.44
CA SER A 61 -10.70 -10.10 3.12
C SER A 61 -10.30 -9.24 4.33
N LEU A 62 -10.83 -9.54 5.52
CA LEU A 62 -10.46 -8.86 6.76
C LEU A 62 -8.97 -9.06 7.11
N LEU A 63 -8.47 -10.29 6.98
CA LEU A 63 -7.03 -10.59 7.15
C LEU A 63 -6.16 -9.83 6.16
N SER A 64 -6.61 -9.69 4.91
CA SER A 64 -5.91 -8.92 3.89
C SER A 64 -5.85 -7.43 4.24
N SER A 65 -6.94 -6.83 4.73
CA SER A 65 -6.92 -5.43 5.20
C SER A 65 -5.93 -5.26 6.36
N ILE A 66 -6.04 -6.11 7.38
CA ILE A 66 -5.15 -6.07 8.57
C ILE A 66 -3.68 -6.24 8.18
N ALA A 67 -3.38 -7.17 7.28
CA ALA A 67 -2.01 -7.41 6.83
C ALA A 67 -1.49 -6.27 5.94
N THR A 68 -2.34 -5.70 5.06
CA THR A 68 -2.00 -4.51 4.27
C THR A 68 -1.64 -3.34 5.18
N GLU A 69 -2.44 -3.08 6.21
CA GLU A 69 -2.18 -2.04 7.19
C GLU A 69 -0.91 -2.33 7.99
N TRP A 70 -0.85 -3.47 8.67
CA TRP A 70 0.19 -3.77 9.66
C TRP A 70 1.55 -4.06 9.03
N VAL A 71 1.61 -4.84 7.95
CA VAL A 71 2.89 -5.25 7.35
C VAL A 71 3.44 -4.17 6.43
N PHE A 72 2.58 -3.47 5.68
CA PHE A 72 3.00 -2.58 4.60
C PHE A 72 2.72 -1.11 4.85
N ALA A 73 1.44 -0.69 4.93
CA ALA A 73 1.08 0.72 4.89
C ALA A 73 1.52 1.48 6.15
N CYS A 74 1.20 0.96 7.33
CA CYS A 74 1.48 1.64 8.59
C CYS A 74 2.97 1.56 8.96
N SER A 75 3.65 0.45 8.64
CA SER A 75 5.10 0.32 8.79
C SER A 75 5.85 1.28 7.84
N THR A 76 5.37 1.44 6.60
CA THR A 76 5.86 2.43 5.63
C THR A 76 5.72 3.86 6.17
N ARG A 77 4.58 4.18 6.78
CA ARG A 77 4.34 5.48 7.43
C ARG A 77 5.36 5.77 8.52
N VAL A 78 5.73 4.78 9.33
CA VAL A 78 6.78 4.95 10.37
C VAL A 78 8.10 5.41 9.75
N PHE A 79 8.50 4.84 8.60
CA PHE A 79 9.74 5.23 7.92
C PHE A 79 9.61 6.56 7.18
N ALA A 80 8.46 6.83 6.56
CA ALA A 80 8.17 8.11 5.90
C ALA A 80 8.31 9.30 6.87
N ARG A 81 7.99 9.11 8.15
CA ARG A 81 8.14 10.12 9.22
C ARG A 81 9.59 10.39 9.65
N LYS A 82 10.57 9.56 9.26
CA LYS A 82 11.97 9.66 9.75
C LYS A 82 12.86 10.62 8.95
N THR A 83 12.46 10.99 7.74
CA THR A 83 13.27 11.79 6.81
C THR A 83 12.37 12.54 5.85
N PRO A 84 12.82 13.63 5.19
CA PRO A 84 12.02 14.25 4.14
C PRO A 84 11.54 13.22 3.12
N SER A 85 10.23 13.08 2.98
CA SER A 85 9.62 12.03 2.17
C SER A 85 8.51 12.57 1.28
N TYR A 86 8.28 11.88 0.18
CA TYR A 86 7.13 12.04 -0.70
C TYR A 86 6.40 10.71 -0.71
N SER A 87 5.23 10.68 -0.05
CA SER A 87 4.44 9.45 0.10
C SER A 87 3.53 9.24 -1.10
N TYR A 88 3.36 7.99 -1.55
CA TYR A 88 2.34 7.62 -2.53
C TYR A 88 1.49 6.43 -2.07
N VAL A 89 0.30 6.34 -2.65
CA VAL A 89 -0.51 5.12 -2.69
C VAL A 89 -0.83 4.85 -4.16
N PHE A 90 -0.80 3.59 -4.59
CA PHE A 90 -1.19 3.19 -5.95
C PHE A 90 -2.42 2.30 -5.89
N GLY A 91 -3.47 2.66 -6.62
CA GLY A 91 -4.78 1.96 -6.59
C GLY A 91 -5.39 1.74 -7.96
N TYR A 92 -4.57 1.76 -9.01
CA TYR A 92 -5.01 1.46 -10.36
C TYR A 92 -4.81 -0.05 -10.65
N PRO A 93 -5.83 -0.80 -11.09
CA PRO A 93 -5.66 -2.21 -11.41
C PRO A 93 -4.85 -2.42 -12.70
N LEU A 94 -4.34 -3.63 -12.95
CA LEU A 94 -3.71 -3.94 -14.24
C LEU A 94 -4.70 -3.77 -15.40
N ASP A 95 -4.20 -3.21 -16.51
CA ASP A 95 -4.94 -3.06 -17.76
C ASP A 95 -5.06 -4.36 -18.58
N PHE A 96 -4.30 -5.39 -18.19
CA PHE A 96 -4.17 -6.64 -18.92
C PHE A 96 -4.18 -7.82 -17.96
N ASP A 97 -4.56 -8.98 -18.48
CA ASP A 97 -4.55 -10.21 -17.70
C ASP A 97 -3.12 -10.73 -17.54
N ALA A 98 -2.55 -10.52 -16.35
CA ALA A 98 -1.23 -10.99 -15.95
C ALA A 98 -1.25 -11.78 -14.65
N TRP A 99 -2.43 -11.93 -14.04
CA TRP A 99 -2.56 -12.56 -12.73
C TRP A 99 -2.62 -14.08 -12.83
N GLU A 100 -2.81 -14.64 -14.04
CA GLU A 100 -2.89 -16.08 -14.28
C GLU A 100 -3.84 -16.78 -13.28
N ASN A 101 -3.30 -17.55 -12.33
CA ASN A 101 -4.06 -18.28 -11.32
C ASN A 101 -4.49 -17.41 -10.12
N MET A 102 -4.03 -16.16 -10.03
CA MET A 102 -4.34 -15.20 -8.96
C MET A 102 -5.57 -14.35 -9.29
N SER A 103 -6.68 -14.99 -9.68
CA SER A 103 -7.89 -14.30 -10.12
C SER A 103 -8.51 -13.36 -9.07
N TYR A 104 -8.18 -13.55 -7.80
CA TYR A 104 -8.52 -12.64 -6.69
C TYR A 104 -7.85 -11.25 -6.80
N CYS A 105 -6.81 -11.09 -7.63
CA CYS A 105 -6.21 -9.79 -7.92
C CYS A 105 -6.81 -9.10 -9.16
N ASN A 106 -7.76 -9.74 -9.85
CA ASN A 106 -8.43 -9.10 -10.97
C ASN A 106 -9.20 -7.87 -10.51
N ASN A 107 -8.92 -6.72 -11.13
CA ASN A 107 -9.48 -5.41 -10.76
C ASN A 107 -9.06 -4.90 -9.37
N HIS A 108 -8.01 -5.46 -8.76
CA HIS A 108 -7.42 -5.00 -7.51
C HIS A 108 -6.00 -4.49 -7.73
N ALA A 109 -5.52 -3.60 -6.86
CA ALA A 109 -4.11 -3.19 -6.84
C ALA A 109 -3.35 -4.01 -5.78
N CYS A 110 -3.10 -5.27 -6.12
CA CYS A 110 -2.30 -6.20 -5.33
C CYS A 110 -0.81 -5.82 -5.29
N HIS A 111 -0.06 -6.40 -4.36
CA HIS A 111 1.38 -6.14 -4.20
C HIS A 111 2.14 -6.10 -5.54
N ALA A 112 2.95 -5.06 -5.72
CA ALA A 112 3.79 -4.83 -6.90
C ALA A 112 3.05 -4.57 -8.23
N VAL A 113 1.73 -4.33 -8.19
CA VAL A 113 0.93 -4.04 -9.39
C VAL A 113 1.37 -2.79 -10.14
N GLU A 114 2.05 -1.87 -9.46
CA GLU A 114 2.48 -0.58 -10.01
C GLU A 114 3.73 -0.71 -10.89
N LEU A 115 4.49 -1.81 -10.75
CA LEU A 115 5.78 -1.97 -11.42
C LEU A 115 5.69 -1.94 -12.95
N PRO A 116 4.73 -2.62 -13.62
CA PRO A 116 4.60 -2.53 -15.07
C PRO A 116 4.29 -1.12 -15.57
N PHE A 117 3.61 -0.30 -14.77
CA PHE A 117 3.37 1.11 -15.07
C PHE A 117 4.62 1.95 -14.84
N LEU A 118 5.33 1.76 -13.73
CA LEU A 118 6.53 2.52 -13.41
C LEU A 118 7.67 2.29 -14.40
N PHE A 119 7.84 1.04 -14.86
CA PHE A 119 8.93 0.64 -15.75
C PHE A 119 8.52 0.52 -17.23
N GLU A 120 7.27 0.87 -17.57
CA GLU A 120 6.73 0.82 -18.94
C GLU A 120 6.86 -0.56 -19.61
N THR A 121 6.89 -1.66 -18.85
CA THR A 121 7.22 -3.01 -19.38
C THR A 121 6.09 -3.69 -20.12
N ALA A 122 4.85 -3.19 -20.01
CA ALA A 122 3.67 -3.76 -20.64
C ALA A 122 2.98 -2.82 -21.65
N TRP A 123 3.72 -1.83 -22.17
CA TRP A 123 3.19 -0.73 -22.99
C TRP A 123 2.19 -1.13 -24.09
N PRO A 124 2.39 -2.21 -24.88
CA PRO A 124 1.44 -2.63 -25.91
C PRO A 124 0.06 -3.04 -25.37
N ASN A 125 0.01 -3.54 -24.12
CA ASN A 125 -1.18 -4.07 -23.47
C ASN A 125 -1.79 -3.09 -22.46
N THR A 126 -1.23 -1.87 -22.33
CA THR A 126 -1.71 -0.82 -21.42
C THR A 126 -2.78 0.03 -22.10
N THR A 127 -3.84 0.40 -21.39
CA THR A 127 -4.88 1.31 -21.89
C THR A 127 -4.35 2.73 -22.04
N ASP A 128 -5.11 3.64 -22.68
CA ASP A 128 -4.72 5.05 -22.74
C ASP A 128 -4.59 5.69 -21.34
N THR A 129 -5.51 5.33 -20.43
CA THR A 129 -5.45 5.74 -19.03
C THR A 129 -4.20 5.23 -18.35
N GLY A 130 -3.89 3.93 -18.48
CA GLY A 130 -2.69 3.36 -17.88
C GLY A 130 -1.40 3.93 -18.47
N ARG A 131 -1.37 4.21 -19.78
CA ARG A 131 -0.23 4.88 -20.45
C ARG A 131 -0.01 6.29 -19.91
N TRP A 132 -1.10 7.02 -19.65
CA TRP A 132 -1.03 8.34 -19.04
C TRP A 132 -0.52 8.27 -17.59
N LEU A 133 -1.01 7.31 -16.80
CA LEU A 133 -0.56 7.10 -15.42
C LEU A 133 0.93 6.71 -15.38
N SER A 134 1.33 5.75 -16.23
CA SER A 134 2.70 5.27 -16.39
C SER A 134 3.68 6.40 -16.74
N LYS A 135 3.37 7.22 -17.75
CA LYS A 135 4.17 8.41 -18.10
C LYS A 135 4.27 9.42 -16.97
N SER A 136 3.18 9.62 -16.22
CA SER A 136 3.16 10.52 -15.08
C SER A 136 4.07 10.00 -13.96
N MET A 137 4.00 8.71 -13.63
CA MET A 137 4.89 8.07 -12.66
C MET A 137 6.36 8.16 -13.08
N ALA A 138 6.68 7.82 -14.33
CA ALA A 138 8.04 7.95 -14.87
C ALA A 138 8.57 9.39 -14.74
N THR A 139 7.72 10.39 -14.98
CA THR A 139 8.06 11.81 -14.82
C THR A 139 8.37 12.15 -13.35
N TYR A 140 7.51 11.77 -12.40
CA TYR A 140 7.77 12.01 -10.97
C TYR A 140 9.05 11.32 -10.48
N TRP A 141 9.26 10.06 -10.84
CA TRP A 141 10.45 9.31 -10.40
C TRP A 141 11.74 9.87 -11.00
N THR A 142 11.73 10.25 -12.28
CA THR A 142 12.93 10.83 -12.93
C THR A 142 13.20 12.26 -12.46
N ASN A 143 12.17 13.06 -12.20
CA ASN A 143 12.29 14.37 -11.53
C ASN A 143 12.99 14.22 -10.17
N PHE A 144 12.49 13.31 -9.34
CA PHE A 144 13.07 13.05 -8.03
C PHE A 144 14.51 12.52 -8.12
N ALA A 145 14.80 11.61 -9.05
CA ALA A 145 16.15 11.11 -9.25
C ALA A 145 17.15 12.21 -9.64
N LYS A 146 16.71 13.22 -10.42
CA LYS A 146 17.53 14.36 -10.85
C LYS A 146 17.72 15.40 -9.75
N THR A 147 16.66 15.71 -8.98
CA THR A 147 16.61 16.95 -8.17
C THR A 147 16.24 16.74 -6.70
N GLN A 148 15.85 15.52 -6.31
CA GLN A 148 15.21 15.20 -5.01
C GLN A 148 13.86 15.90 -4.78
N ASP A 149 13.24 16.43 -5.83
CA ASP A 149 11.89 16.99 -5.84
C ASP A 149 11.11 16.35 -7.01
N PRO A 150 10.04 15.56 -6.75
CA PRO A 150 9.29 14.90 -7.81
C PRO A 150 8.57 15.88 -8.74
N ASN A 151 8.47 17.16 -8.35
CA ASN A 151 7.78 18.19 -9.13
C ASN A 151 8.68 18.91 -10.15
N LYS A 152 9.98 18.60 -10.20
CA LYS A 152 10.96 19.34 -11.02
C LYS A 152 12.07 18.45 -11.60
N PRO A 153 12.57 18.76 -12.81
CA PRO A 153 12.29 19.96 -13.60
C PRO A 153 11.09 19.86 -14.55
N GLU A 154 10.65 18.65 -14.89
CA GLU A 154 9.57 18.43 -15.85
C GLU A 154 8.21 18.72 -15.24
N ILE A 155 7.27 19.21 -16.05
CA ILE A 155 5.91 19.52 -15.62
C ILE A 155 5.18 18.24 -15.23
N VAL A 156 4.52 18.28 -14.07
CA VAL A 156 3.71 17.19 -13.51
C VAL A 156 2.23 17.56 -13.51
N PRO A 157 1.30 16.58 -13.57
CA PRO A 157 -0.13 16.87 -13.66
C PRO A 157 -0.70 17.49 -12.39
N VAL A 158 -0.16 17.14 -11.22
CA VAL A 158 -0.53 17.68 -9.91
C VAL A 158 0.73 17.85 -9.09
N GLU A 159 0.80 18.86 -8.23
CA GLU A 159 1.95 19.01 -7.34
C GLU A 159 1.91 17.91 -6.26
N TRP A 160 2.96 17.10 -6.17
CA TRP A 160 3.15 16.10 -5.13
C TRP A 160 3.74 16.77 -3.89
N PRO A 161 2.94 16.98 -2.83
CA PRO A 161 3.42 17.62 -1.62
C PRO A 161 4.41 16.72 -0.87
N ARG A 162 5.36 17.35 -0.18
CA ARG A 162 6.18 16.64 0.79
C ARG A 162 5.30 16.15 1.94
N THR A 163 5.56 14.95 2.43
CA THR A 163 4.90 14.38 3.60
C THR A 163 5.27 15.18 4.85
N ILE A 164 4.27 15.65 5.59
CA ILE A 164 4.43 16.41 6.83
C ILE A 164 3.76 15.63 7.97
N ILE A 165 4.47 15.42 9.07
CA ILE A 165 3.93 14.75 10.26
C ILE A 165 2.70 15.52 10.75
N GLY A 166 1.57 14.81 10.90
CA GLY A 166 0.30 15.39 11.34
C GLY A 166 -0.57 15.99 10.23
N ASN A 167 -0.11 15.97 8.98
CA ASN A 167 -0.89 16.26 7.77
C ASN A 167 -0.25 15.50 6.60
N GLU A 168 -0.38 14.19 6.64
CA GLU A 168 0.44 13.28 5.83
C GLU A 168 -0.17 13.12 4.46
N LYS A 169 0.03 14.16 3.64
CA LYS A 169 -0.40 14.14 2.25
C LYS A 169 0.41 13.14 1.44
N TYR A 170 -0.29 12.45 0.54
CA TYR A 170 0.30 11.54 -0.42
C TYR A 170 -0.32 11.78 -1.79
N ILE A 171 0.42 11.40 -2.83
CA ILE A 171 -0.15 11.29 -4.17
C ILE A 171 -0.85 9.94 -4.29
N TYR A 172 -2.09 9.95 -4.75
CA TYR A 172 -2.83 8.74 -5.04
C TYR A 172 -2.80 8.48 -6.55
N PHE A 173 -1.99 7.50 -6.96
CA PHE A 173 -1.89 7.03 -8.33
C PHE A 173 -3.10 6.14 -8.66
N GLN A 174 -4.13 6.80 -9.15
CA GLN A 174 -5.36 6.22 -9.66
C GLN A 174 -5.82 7.02 -10.89
N ASN A 175 -7.03 6.76 -11.38
CA ASN A 175 -7.64 7.56 -12.45
C ASN A 175 -8.85 8.36 -11.94
N PRO A 176 -8.77 9.70 -11.82
CA PRO A 176 -7.61 10.56 -12.07
C PRO A 176 -6.61 10.58 -10.89
N ILE A 177 -5.35 10.99 -11.13
CA ILE A 177 -4.37 11.20 -10.04
C ILE A 177 -4.88 12.27 -9.07
N GLN A 178 -4.79 12.01 -7.77
CA GLN A 178 -5.28 12.90 -6.71
C GLN A 178 -4.24 13.12 -5.61
N ILE A 179 -4.42 14.18 -4.84
CA ILE A 179 -3.72 14.36 -3.55
C ILE A 179 -4.71 14.07 -2.44
N GLU A 180 -4.36 13.10 -1.61
CA GLU A 180 -5.12 12.74 -0.42
C GLU A 180 -4.25 12.94 0.82
N ALA A 181 -4.82 12.74 2.00
CA ALA A 181 -4.12 12.88 3.26
C ALA A 181 -4.57 11.81 4.24
N ASP A 182 -3.68 11.49 5.18
CA ASP A 182 -4.04 10.72 6.37
C ASP A 182 -4.61 9.32 6.04
N SER A 183 -3.99 8.63 5.06
CA SER A 183 -4.34 7.26 4.68
C SER A 183 -4.32 6.34 5.91
N MET A 184 -5.44 5.64 6.14
CA MET A 184 -5.62 4.68 7.22
C MET A 184 -5.22 5.23 8.60
N LYS A 185 -5.36 6.55 8.82
CA LYS A 185 -4.74 7.23 9.97
C LYS A 185 -5.09 6.60 11.30
N ASP A 186 -6.38 6.37 11.57
CA ASP A 186 -6.84 5.85 12.85
C ASP A 186 -6.36 4.41 13.11
N ASP A 187 -6.31 3.58 12.06
CA ASP A 187 -5.83 2.21 12.18
C ASP A 187 -4.32 2.16 12.33
N CYS A 188 -3.58 2.94 11.55
CA CYS A 188 -2.14 3.04 11.73
C CYS A 188 -1.78 3.66 13.09
N ASP A 189 -2.56 4.59 13.62
CA ASP A 189 -2.35 5.12 14.98
C ASP A 189 -2.57 4.03 16.03
N PHE A 190 -3.55 3.14 15.82
CA PHE A 190 -3.71 1.93 16.64
C PHE A 190 -2.48 1.00 16.52
N TRP A 191 -2.03 0.70 15.30
CA TRP A 191 -0.88 -0.17 15.06
C TRP A 191 0.41 0.39 15.67
N ASP A 192 0.62 1.71 15.63
CA ASP A 192 1.74 2.40 16.28
C ASP A 192 1.75 2.17 17.81
N THR A 193 0.60 1.92 18.44
CA THR A 193 0.53 1.64 19.90
C THR A 193 0.90 0.22 20.29
N ILE A 194 0.78 -0.74 19.37
CA ILE A 194 1.04 -2.17 19.64
C ILE A 194 2.28 -2.70 18.91
N GLY A 195 2.80 -1.93 17.96
CA GLY A 195 4.06 -2.15 17.27
C GLY A 195 3.96 -3.06 16.04
N TYR A 196 5.00 -2.95 15.22
CA TYR A 196 5.28 -3.80 14.05
C TYR A 196 6.45 -4.69 14.48
N LYS A 197 6.32 -6.02 14.46
CA LYS A 197 7.33 -6.91 15.08
C LYS A 197 8.74 -6.57 14.58
N VAL A 198 9.56 -6.02 15.48
CA VAL A 198 11.02 -6.06 15.41
C VAL A 198 11.41 -6.92 16.60
N HIS A 199 11.60 -8.22 16.37
CA HIS A 199 12.41 -8.96 17.32
C HIS A 199 13.84 -8.44 17.12
N ASP A 200 14.45 -7.95 18.20
CA ASP A 200 15.88 -7.67 18.22
C ASP A 200 16.61 -8.91 17.68
N PHE A 201 17.35 -8.73 16.58
CA PHE A 201 18.25 -9.74 16.02
C PHE A 201 19.43 -10.00 16.97
#